data_AF-A0AAN6EBW5-F1
#
_entry.id   AF-A0AAN6EBW5-F1
#
_cell.length_a   1.000
_cell.length_b   1.000
_cell.length_c   1.000
_cell.angle_alpha   90.00
_cell.angle_beta   90.00
_cell.angle_gamma   90.00
#
_symmetry.space_group_name_H-M   'P 1'
#
loop_
_entity.id
_entity.type
_entity.pdbx_description
1 polymer ?
#
loop_
_entity_poly.entity_id
_entity_poly.type
_entity_poly.pdbx_seq_one_letter_code
_entity_poly.pdbx_strand_id
1 'polypeptide(L)'
;VKNILRRVECEVSREKLCAWLHADIGEQLRLDLQTHEMRSGTGLVSGMNTSISMVGRDGSGTQLGLSSSGARLSSAPSNMGSVPLNTHIQSSTTATSTGTGSASSRLEVVLVNPQQKTKNLNRSKHKQKMMLTDRAASSVSRVMGEVKSAPVLVLDLGPELLRRLAGEPTILSDSGYKRVIELCSAHQRSFVVELRSYLSKYQREGCAYVWLYSAKGDYSITYKM
;
A
#
# COMPACT_ATOMS: atom_id res chain seq x y z
N VAL A 1 -2.14 -12.10 -27.94
CA VAL A 1 -1.84 -11.20 -26.80
C VAL A 1 -2.29 -9.79 -27.19
N LYS A 2 -2.98 -9.06 -26.31
CA LYS A 2 -3.54 -7.73 -26.66
C LYS A 2 -2.42 -6.69 -26.80
N ASN A 3 -2.38 -6.00 -27.93
CA ASN A 3 -1.50 -4.86 -28.17
C ASN A 3 -2.29 -3.57 -27.91
N ILE A 4 -1.93 -2.84 -26.85
CA ILE A 4 -2.75 -1.72 -26.34
C ILE A 4 -2.54 -0.42 -27.14
N LEU A 5 -1.41 -0.29 -27.85
CA LEU A 5 -1.00 0.96 -28.50
C LEU A 5 -1.59 1.19 -29.90
N ARG A 6 -2.17 0.17 -30.52
CA ARG A 6 -2.90 0.28 -31.79
C ARG A 6 -4.22 -0.46 -31.64
N ARG A 7 -5.35 0.25 -31.80
CA ARG A 7 -6.72 -0.30 -31.79
C ARG A 7 -7.03 -1.14 -33.05
N VAL A 8 -6.13 -2.05 -33.38
CA VAL A 8 -6.24 -3.00 -34.49
C VAL A 8 -5.80 -4.34 -33.92
N GLU A 9 -6.74 -5.27 -33.74
CA GLU A 9 -6.48 -6.58 -33.14
C GLU A 9 -5.79 -7.51 -34.15
N CYS A 10 -4.51 -7.23 -34.44
CA CYS A 10 -3.69 -8.15 -35.22
C CYS A 10 -3.23 -9.31 -34.35
N GLU A 11 -3.59 -10.53 -34.73
CA GLU A 11 -3.04 -11.74 -34.10
C GLU A 11 -1.55 -11.88 -34.44
N VAL A 12 -0.70 -11.76 -33.41
CA VAL A 12 0.75 -11.95 -33.51
C VAL A 12 1.12 -13.32 -32.94
N SER A 13 1.79 -14.15 -33.76
CA SER A 13 2.34 -15.44 -33.34
C SER A 13 3.29 -15.29 -32.15
N ARG A 14 3.32 -16.28 -31.25
CA ARG A 14 4.15 -16.27 -30.03
C ARG A 14 5.62 -15.94 -30.30
N GLU A 15 6.21 -16.51 -31.34
CA GLU A 15 7.61 -16.27 -31.75
C GLU A 15 7.86 -14.79 -32.06
N LYS A 16 7.02 -14.17 -32.90
CA LYS A 16 7.09 -12.74 -33.23
C LYS A 16 6.92 -11.85 -32.00
N LEU A 17 6.05 -12.21 -31.06
CA LEU A 17 5.89 -11.48 -29.81
C LEU A 17 7.16 -11.55 -28.95
N CYS A 18 7.78 -12.73 -28.81
CA CYS A 18 9.04 -12.88 -28.07
C CYS A 18 10.18 -12.10 -28.73
N ALA A 19 10.31 -12.14 -30.05
CA ALA A 19 11.30 -11.36 -30.79
C ALA A 19 11.09 -9.84 -30.59
N TRP A 20 9.84 -9.38 -30.63
CA TRP A 20 9.51 -7.97 -30.43
C TRP A 20 9.81 -7.50 -28.99
N LEU A 21 9.45 -8.29 -27.97
CA LEU A 21 9.76 -7.98 -26.57
C LEU A 21 11.26 -7.94 -26.28
N HIS A 22 12.07 -8.83 -26.87
CA HIS A 22 13.52 -8.77 -26.71
C HIS A 22 14.14 -7.53 -27.39
N ALA A 23 13.60 -7.11 -28.53
CA ALA A 23 14.03 -5.87 -29.19
C ALA A 23 13.68 -4.62 -28.35
N ASP A 24 12.45 -4.55 -27.84
CA ASP A 24 11.93 -3.46 -27.00
C ASP A 24 12.72 -3.31 -25.69
N ILE A 25 12.99 -4.42 -24.99
CA ILE A 25 13.85 -4.44 -23.79
C ILE A 25 15.29 -3.99 -24.12
N GLY A 26 15.84 -4.41 -25.27
CA GLY A 26 17.16 -3.99 -25.71
C GLY A 26 17.24 -2.49 -26.03
N GLU A 27 16.20 -1.93 -26.66
CA GLU A 27 16.11 -0.49 -26.92
C GLU A 27 15.96 0.31 -25.62
N GLN A 28 15.13 -0.13 -24.68
CA GLN A 28 14.97 0.53 -23.38
C GLN A 28 16.29 0.57 -22.60
N LEU A 29 17.04 -0.54 -22.54
CA LEU A 29 18.36 -0.58 -21.91
C LEU A 29 19.36 0.39 -22.56
N ARG A 30 19.30 0.55 -23.90
CA ARG A 30 20.14 1.50 -24.64
C ARG A 30 19.80 2.96 -24.29
N LEU A 31 18.51 3.27 -24.11
CA LEU A 31 18.04 4.59 -23.70
C LEU A 31 18.42 4.92 -22.25
N ASP A 32 18.32 3.94 -21.33
CA ASP A 32 18.70 4.11 -19.93
C ASP A 32 20.22 4.39 -19.78
N LEU A 33 21.07 3.70 -20.56
CA LEU A 33 22.50 4.01 -20.66
C LEU A 33 22.76 5.44 -21.17
N GLN A 34 22.11 5.82 -22.27
CA GLN A 34 22.30 7.13 -22.91
C GLN A 34 21.81 8.31 -22.02
N THR A 35 20.75 8.09 -21.23
CA THR A 35 20.25 9.09 -20.27
C THR A 35 21.10 9.19 -19.01
N HIS A 36 21.82 8.13 -18.62
CA HIS A 36 22.74 8.18 -17.49
C HIS A 36 23.98 9.03 -17.78
N GLU A 37 24.55 8.95 -19.00
CA GLU A 37 25.71 9.78 -19.39
C GLU A 37 25.36 11.29 -19.37
N MET A 38 24.19 11.65 -19.90
CA MET A 38 23.68 13.03 -19.90
C MET A 38 23.48 13.62 -18.48
N ARG A 39 23.38 12.77 -17.44
CA ARG A 39 23.20 13.21 -16.05
C ARG A 39 24.51 13.29 -15.24
N SER A 40 25.61 12.73 -15.75
CA SER A 40 26.90 12.68 -15.05
C SER A 40 27.90 13.78 -15.47
N GLY A 41 27.57 14.60 -16.47
CA GLY A 41 28.51 15.51 -17.12
C GLY A 41 28.33 17.01 -16.83
N THR A 42 28.64 17.47 -15.61
CA THR A 42 29.43 18.71 -15.33
C THR A 42 29.54 18.93 -13.82
N GLY A 43 30.73 18.70 -13.26
CA GLY A 43 30.98 18.83 -11.82
C GLY A 43 32.45 18.64 -11.45
N LEU A 44 33.35 19.15 -12.30
CA LEU A 44 34.80 19.10 -12.05
C LEU A 44 35.17 20.01 -10.86
N VAL A 45 35.35 19.43 -9.68
CA VAL A 45 36.20 20.01 -8.64
C VAL A 45 37.12 18.92 -8.10
N SER A 46 38.41 19.01 -8.48
CA SER A 46 39.48 18.20 -7.90
C SER A 46 39.72 18.63 -6.45
N GLY A 47 39.87 17.67 -5.54
CA GLY A 47 40.10 17.93 -4.11
C GLY A 47 40.84 16.76 -3.46
N MET A 48 42.14 16.93 -3.27
CA MET A 48 43.06 15.90 -2.74
C MET A 48 43.00 15.76 -1.21
N ASN A 49 43.44 14.58 -0.73
CA ASN A 49 43.98 14.31 0.62
C ASN A 49 42.99 14.43 1.82
N THR A 50 43.19 13.80 2.99
CA THR A 50 44.32 13.03 3.57
C THR A 50 43.87 11.75 4.29
N SER A 51 44.83 10.82 4.42
CA SER A 51 44.99 9.75 5.43
C SER A 51 44.57 10.08 6.88
N ILE A 52 44.26 9.06 7.71
CA ILE A 52 44.91 8.71 9.02
C ILE A 52 44.14 7.70 9.90
N SER A 53 44.86 6.75 10.52
CA SER A 53 44.52 5.84 11.67
C SER A 53 43.31 4.88 11.52
N MET A 54 43.35 3.57 11.81
CA MET A 54 44.07 2.75 12.83
C MET A 54 43.86 3.15 14.29
N VAL A 55 42.84 2.57 14.93
CA VAL A 55 42.83 2.25 16.37
C VAL A 55 42.18 0.88 16.56
N GLY A 56 42.95 -0.11 16.97
CA GLY A 56 42.41 -1.37 17.51
C GLY A 56 42.01 -1.20 18.98
N ARG A 57 41.07 -2.01 19.46
CA ARG A 57 40.80 -2.14 20.90
C ARG A 57 40.29 -3.51 21.26
N ASP A 58 41.22 -4.37 21.66
CA ASP A 58 40.94 -5.60 22.38
C ASP A 58 40.33 -5.29 23.77
N GLY A 59 39.56 -6.23 24.30
CA GLY A 59 38.80 -6.03 25.53
C GLY A 59 38.25 -7.34 26.09
N SER A 60 39.13 -8.24 26.50
CA SER A 60 38.79 -9.45 27.26
C SER A 60 38.35 -9.08 28.69
N GLY A 61 37.31 -9.78 29.20
CA GLY A 61 36.74 -9.51 30.53
C GLY A 61 35.85 -10.64 31.04
N THR A 62 36.41 -11.42 31.96
CA THR A 62 35.76 -12.30 32.97
C THR A 62 34.74 -11.52 33.83
N GLN A 63 33.83 -12.09 34.67
CA GLN A 63 33.80 -13.36 35.41
C GLN A 63 32.37 -13.69 35.95
N LEU A 64 32.13 -14.98 36.26
CA LEU A 64 31.29 -15.63 37.33
C LEU A 64 30.18 -14.91 38.13
N GLY A 65 29.13 -15.68 38.50
CA GLY A 65 28.18 -15.37 39.61
C GLY A 65 26.74 -15.91 39.41
N LEU A 66 26.43 -17.21 39.56
CA LEU A 66 26.04 -17.95 40.80
C LEU A 66 24.68 -17.59 41.48
N SER A 67 23.74 -18.54 41.37
CA SER A 67 22.74 -19.02 42.37
C SER A 67 21.70 -18.10 43.03
N SER A 68 20.43 -18.50 42.93
CA SER A 68 19.57 -18.78 44.12
C SER A 68 18.34 -19.62 43.76
N SER A 69 17.92 -20.51 44.67
CA SER A 69 16.89 -21.56 44.46
C SER A 69 15.53 -21.25 45.12
N GLY A 70 14.47 -21.92 44.64
CA GLY A 70 13.15 -22.06 45.30
C GLY A 70 12.11 -22.60 44.30
N ALA A 71 11.58 -23.83 44.36
CA ALA A 71 10.72 -24.45 45.39
C ALA A 71 9.38 -23.70 45.58
N ARG A 72 8.18 -24.32 45.58
CA ARG A 72 7.78 -25.75 45.53
C ARG A 72 6.24 -25.86 45.40
N LEU A 73 5.69 -26.90 44.73
CA LEU A 73 4.35 -27.52 44.92
C LEU A 73 3.11 -26.58 44.72
N SER A 74 1.87 -26.97 44.37
CA SER A 74 1.13 -28.22 44.03
C SER A 74 0.12 -27.84 42.90
N SER A 75 -0.75 -28.65 42.29
CA SER A 75 -1.10 -30.08 42.27
C SER A 75 -1.96 -30.36 41.00
N ALA A 76 -2.31 -31.62 40.71
CA ALA A 76 -3.24 -32.01 39.62
C ALA A 76 -4.71 -32.12 40.14
N PRO A 77 -5.76 -32.44 39.32
CA PRO A 77 -5.82 -33.69 38.56
C PRO A 77 -6.44 -33.62 37.13
N SER A 78 -6.03 -34.61 36.31
CA SER A 78 -6.75 -35.32 35.23
C SER A 78 -7.87 -34.61 34.42
N ASN A 79 -7.67 -34.57 33.09
CA ASN A 79 -8.74 -34.95 32.17
C ASN A 79 -8.18 -35.89 31.07
N MET A 80 -9.00 -36.82 30.59
CA MET A 80 -8.57 -37.94 29.75
C MET A 80 -8.74 -37.66 28.25
N GLY A 81 -7.79 -38.20 27.46
CA GLY A 81 -8.09 -38.77 26.15
C GLY A 81 -8.13 -37.83 24.94
N SER A 82 -7.04 -37.81 24.15
CA SER A 82 -7.14 -38.10 22.70
C SER A 82 -5.77 -38.35 22.05
N VAL A 83 -5.73 -39.46 21.31
CA VAL A 83 -4.85 -39.89 20.20
C VAL A 83 -3.71 -38.94 19.74
N PRO A 84 -2.46 -39.44 19.61
CA PRO A 84 -1.40 -38.71 18.93
C PRO A 84 -1.49 -38.91 17.40
N LEU A 85 -1.41 -37.83 16.63
CA LEU A 85 -1.01 -37.91 15.22
C LEU A 85 0.24 -37.06 14.99
N ASN A 86 1.32 -37.76 14.66
CA ASN A 86 2.65 -37.20 14.44
C ASN A 86 2.70 -36.53 13.06
N THR A 87 3.00 -35.23 12.98
CA THR A 87 3.37 -34.59 11.70
C THR A 87 4.48 -33.57 11.94
N HIS A 88 5.71 -34.05 11.82
CA HIS A 88 6.91 -33.23 11.88
C HIS A 88 7.17 -32.58 10.52
N ILE A 89 6.99 -31.26 10.41
CA ILE A 89 7.51 -30.47 9.30
C ILE A 89 8.30 -29.29 9.89
N GLN A 90 9.61 -29.46 10.00
CA GLN A 90 10.56 -28.34 10.07
C GLN A 90 10.66 -27.72 8.68
N SER A 91 10.37 -26.41 8.56
CA SER A 91 10.72 -25.60 7.38
C SER A 91 10.69 -24.11 7.75
N SER A 92 11.57 -23.70 8.67
CA SER A 92 11.83 -22.28 8.98
C SER A 92 12.97 -21.75 8.11
N THR A 93 12.74 -21.60 6.80
CA THR A 93 13.65 -20.89 5.90
C THR A 93 13.29 -19.42 5.82
N THR A 94 14.08 -18.59 6.49
CA THR A 94 13.98 -17.12 6.40
C THR A 94 14.52 -16.66 5.04
N ALA A 95 13.65 -16.69 4.02
CA ALA A 95 13.98 -16.18 2.69
C ALA A 95 14.10 -14.65 2.74
N THR A 96 15.34 -14.16 2.85
CA THR A 96 15.65 -12.74 2.66
C THR A 96 15.55 -12.43 1.18
N SER A 97 14.36 -12.00 0.74
CA SER A 97 14.10 -11.64 -0.65
C SER A 97 14.75 -10.29 -1.00
N THR A 98 16.03 -10.33 -1.38
CA THR A 98 16.69 -9.26 -2.13
C THR A 98 16.11 -9.19 -3.55
N GLY A 99 14.87 -8.73 -3.66
CA GLY A 99 14.19 -8.55 -4.92
C GLY A 99 14.64 -7.26 -5.61
N THR A 100 15.42 -7.42 -6.68
CA THR A 100 15.61 -6.40 -7.73
C THR A 100 14.31 -6.27 -8.54
N GLY A 101 13.28 -5.71 -7.91
CA GLY A 101 11.94 -5.57 -8.46
C GLY A 101 11.58 -4.12 -8.75
N SER A 102 10.84 -3.93 -9.85
CA SER A 102 10.06 -2.74 -10.26
C SER A 102 9.93 -1.64 -9.21
N ALA A 103 10.14 -0.38 -9.63
CA ALA A 103 10.03 0.84 -8.83
C ALA A 103 8.61 1.05 -8.24
N SER A 104 8.28 0.21 -7.26
CA SER A 104 7.08 0.28 -6.46
C SER A 104 7.16 1.58 -5.70
N SER A 105 6.29 2.53 -6.07
CA SER A 105 6.21 3.87 -5.51
C SER A 105 5.96 3.76 -4.01
N ARG A 106 7.05 3.74 -3.24
CA ARG A 106 7.04 3.46 -1.81
C ARG A 106 6.30 4.60 -1.12
N LEU A 107 5.12 4.29 -0.59
CA LEU A 107 4.25 5.26 0.08
C LEU A 107 5.04 6.00 1.17
N GLU A 108 5.08 7.32 1.08
CA GLU A 108 5.66 8.16 2.11
C GLU A 108 4.72 8.17 3.33
N VAL A 109 5.22 7.72 4.49
CA VAL A 109 4.45 7.69 5.73
C VAL A 109 5.03 8.68 6.73
N VAL A 110 4.37 9.82 6.86
CA VAL A 110 4.74 10.87 7.81
C VAL A 110 4.07 10.61 9.16
N LEU A 111 4.85 10.27 10.19
CA LEU A 111 4.34 10.07 11.55
C LEU A 111 4.19 11.41 12.29
N VAL A 112 2.99 11.97 12.28
CA VAL A 112 2.63 13.14 13.10
C VAL A 112 2.32 12.67 14.53
N ASN A 113 3.12 13.09 15.51
CA ASN A 113 2.91 12.76 16.92
C ASN A 113 2.91 14.04 17.79
N PRO A 114 1.76 14.47 18.33
CA PRO A 114 1.66 15.72 19.11
C PRO A 114 2.29 15.62 20.52
N GLN A 115 2.64 14.43 21.00
CA GLN A 115 3.02 14.16 22.39
C GLN A 115 4.55 14.03 22.62
N GLN A 116 5.39 14.43 21.67
CA GLN A 116 6.85 14.18 21.74
C GLN A 116 7.64 14.94 22.85
N LYS A 117 6.99 15.72 23.73
CA LYS A 117 7.67 16.51 24.78
C LYS A 117 8.37 15.68 25.88
N THR A 118 8.11 14.38 26.01
CA THR A 118 8.76 13.52 27.03
C THR A 118 10.06 12.87 26.51
N LYS A 119 11.20 13.30 27.09
CA LYS A 119 12.54 13.11 26.50
C LYS A 119 13.20 11.74 26.66
N ASN A 120 12.79 10.87 27.60
CA ASN A 120 13.65 9.80 28.11
C ASN A 120 13.32 8.36 27.68
N LEU A 121 13.15 8.08 26.38
CA LEU A 121 12.98 6.68 25.91
C LEU A 121 13.35 6.46 24.43
N ASN A 122 14.63 6.63 24.06
CA ASN A 122 15.00 6.79 22.65
C ASN A 122 15.10 5.49 21.83
N ARG A 123 15.35 4.32 22.44
CA ARG A 123 15.54 3.05 21.71
C ARG A 123 14.22 2.35 21.35
N SER A 124 13.19 2.42 22.20
CA SER A 124 11.85 1.88 21.90
C SER A 124 11.11 2.71 20.84
N LYS A 125 11.32 4.04 20.83
CA LYS A 125 10.75 4.98 19.83
C LYS A 125 11.04 4.56 18.39
N HIS A 126 12.24 4.05 18.08
CA HIS A 126 12.56 3.61 16.71
C HIS A 126 11.76 2.36 16.31
N LYS A 127 11.74 1.31 17.14
CA LYS A 127 10.96 0.09 16.88
C LYS A 127 9.46 0.39 16.77
N GLN A 128 8.93 1.27 17.63
CA GLN A 128 7.54 1.73 17.57
C GLN A 128 7.24 2.53 16.29
N LYS A 129 8.11 3.48 15.91
CA LYS A 129 7.97 4.25 14.66
C LYS A 129 7.95 3.31 13.45
N MET A 130 8.86 2.35 13.39
CA MET A 130 8.93 1.36 12.31
C MET A 130 7.65 0.51 12.24
N MET A 131 7.18 -0.03 13.37
CA MET A 131 5.94 -0.80 13.46
C MET A 131 4.70 0.00 13.03
N LEU A 132 4.58 1.27 13.44
CA LEU A 132 3.49 2.16 13.03
C LEU A 132 3.56 2.47 11.53
N THR A 133 4.77 2.69 11.00
CA THR A 133 5.01 2.95 9.58
C THR A 133 4.60 1.75 8.72
N ASP A 134 5.03 0.56 9.10
CA ASP A 134 4.74 -0.70 8.42
C ASP A 134 3.24 -1.05 8.46
N ARG A 135 2.60 -0.86 9.62
CA ARG A 135 1.15 -1.04 9.77
C ARG A 135 0.36 -0.04 8.92
N ALA A 136 0.80 1.22 8.85
CA ALA A 136 0.17 2.23 8.01
C ALA A 136 0.32 1.91 6.52
N ALA A 137 1.54 1.59 6.07
CA ALA A 137 1.82 1.20 4.69
C ALA A 137 1.01 -0.05 4.26
N SER A 138 0.92 -1.06 5.13
CA SER A 138 0.10 -2.25 4.91
C SER A 138 -1.39 -1.91 4.80
N SER A 139 -1.90 -1.04 5.68
CA SER A 139 -3.30 -0.61 5.67
C SER A 139 -3.65 0.19 4.40
N VAL A 140 -2.80 1.14 4.00
CA VAL A 140 -3.00 1.93 2.77
C VAL A 140 -2.88 1.04 1.53
N SER A 141 -1.94 0.09 1.50
CA SER A 141 -1.79 -0.86 0.38
C SER A 141 -3.04 -1.72 0.21
N ARG A 142 -3.66 -2.18 1.31
CA ARG A 142 -4.94 -2.89 1.27
C ARG A 142 -6.06 -2.01 0.71
N VAL A 143 -6.26 -0.82 1.27
CA VAL A 143 -7.30 0.12 0.81
C VAL A 143 -7.10 0.49 -0.65
N MET A 144 -5.87 0.74 -1.08
CA MET A 144 -5.53 1.03 -2.48
C MET A 144 -5.77 -0.18 -3.40
N GLY A 145 -5.66 -1.41 -2.91
CA GLY A 145 -6.11 -2.61 -3.63
C GLY A 145 -7.63 -2.60 -3.85
N GLU A 146 -8.39 -2.44 -2.77
CA GLU A 146 -9.87 -2.37 -2.80
C GLU A 146 -10.37 -1.23 -3.71
N VAL A 147 -9.75 -0.05 -3.64
CA VAL A 147 -10.03 1.13 -4.49
C VAL A 147 -9.64 0.92 -5.96
N LYS A 148 -8.55 0.20 -6.26
CA LYS A 148 -8.16 -0.11 -7.65
C LYS A 148 -9.13 -1.09 -8.32
N SER A 149 -9.77 -1.98 -7.55
CA SER A 149 -10.82 -2.88 -8.03
C SER A 149 -12.23 -2.27 -8.05
N ALA A 150 -12.40 -1.05 -7.55
CA ALA A 150 -13.71 -0.43 -7.42
C ALA A 150 -14.35 -0.12 -8.79
N PRO A 151 -15.66 -0.38 -8.99
CA PRO A 151 -16.36 -0.04 -10.22
C PRO A 151 -16.44 1.49 -10.40
N VAL A 152 -16.52 1.94 -11.65
CA VAL A 152 -16.58 3.35 -12.02
C VAL A 152 -17.99 3.70 -12.54
N LEU A 153 -18.64 4.64 -11.87
CA LEU A 153 -19.91 5.23 -12.30
C LEU A 153 -19.65 6.60 -12.93
N VAL A 154 -20.01 6.73 -14.20
CA VAL A 154 -19.99 8.00 -14.95
C VAL A 154 -21.33 8.70 -14.76
N LEU A 155 -21.28 9.95 -14.30
CA LEU A 155 -22.46 10.73 -13.89
C LEU A 155 -22.48 12.09 -14.60
N ASP A 156 -23.67 12.50 -15.05
CA ASP A 156 -23.91 13.82 -15.65
C ASP A 156 -24.16 14.93 -14.59
N LEU A 157 -23.54 14.77 -13.41
CA LEU A 157 -23.65 15.69 -12.27
C LEU A 157 -22.46 16.63 -12.22
N GLY A 158 -22.67 17.88 -11.79
CA GLY A 158 -21.58 18.86 -11.64
C GLY A 158 -20.65 18.55 -10.45
N PRO A 159 -19.39 19.01 -10.47
CA PRO A 159 -18.40 18.71 -9.44
C PRO A 159 -18.82 19.20 -8.04
N GLU A 160 -19.58 20.29 -7.93
CA GLU A 160 -20.14 20.77 -6.66
C GLU A 160 -21.00 19.73 -5.94
N LEU A 161 -21.80 18.97 -6.69
CA LEU A 161 -22.68 17.97 -6.11
C LEU A 161 -21.91 16.71 -5.72
N LEU A 162 -20.90 16.31 -6.51
CA LEU A 162 -19.97 15.23 -6.13
C LEU A 162 -19.21 15.59 -4.84
N ARG A 163 -18.70 16.83 -4.72
CA ARG A 163 -18.02 17.28 -3.49
C ARG A 163 -18.93 17.23 -2.26
N ARG A 164 -20.22 17.55 -2.41
CA ARG A 164 -21.23 17.40 -1.33
C ARG A 164 -21.50 15.93 -1.00
N LEU A 165 -21.64 15.06 -2.00
CA LEU A 165 -21.79 13.60 -1.83
C LEU A 165 -20.61 12.96 -1.08
N ALA A 166 -19.40 13.51 -1.21
CA ALA A 166 -18.21 13.05 -0.48
C ALA A 166 -18.16 13.51 0.99
N GLY A 167 -18.89 14.58 1.36
CA GLY A 167 -18.87 15.18 2.70
C GLY A 167 -20.07 14.83 3.58
N GLU A 168 -21.23 14.56 2.99
CA GLU A 168 -22.44 14.16 3.72
C GLU A 168 -22.38 12.69 4.20
N PRO A 169 -23.08 12.33 5.29
CA PRO A 169 -23.27 10.94 5.67
C PRO A 169 -23.92 10.14 4.54
N THR A 170 -23.51 8.89 4.39
CA THR A 170 -23.76 7.97 3.28
C THR A 170 -25.15 8.15 2.64
N ILE A 171 -25.23 8.43 1.33
CA ILE A 171 -26.49 8.60 0.57
C ILE A 171 -27.42 7.37 0.64
N LEU A 172 -26.87 6.22 1.05
CA LEU A 172 -27.64 5.01 1.32
C LEU A 172 -28.58 5.16 2.53
N SER A 173 -28.25 6.05 3.48
CA SER A 173 -29.11 6.42 4.60
C SER A 173 -30.20 7.41 4.15
N ASP A 174 -31.42 7.28 4.68
CA ASP A 174 -32.53 8.15 4.28
C ASP A 174 -32.33 9.61 4.69
N SER A 175 -31.60 9.87 5.79
CA SER A 175 -31.25 11.22 6.23
C SER A 175 -30.22 11.88 5.32
N GLY A 176 -29.16 11.17 4.92
CA GLY A 176 -28.19 11.64 3.93
C GLY A 176 -28.84 11.85 2.56
N TYR A 177 -29.63 10.88 2.09
CA TYR A 177 -30.40 10.97 0.86
C TYR A 177 -31.32 12.20 0.82
N LYS A 178 -32.10 12.45 1.89
CA LYS A 178 -33.00 13.60 1.96
C LYS A 178 -32.25 14.92 1.82
N ARG A 179 -31.13 15.12 2.53
CA ARG A 179 -30.29 16.33 2.41
C ARG A 179 -29.75 16.53 0.99
N VAL A 180 -29.25 15.46 0.36
CA VAL A 180 -28.75 15.53 -1.02
C VAL A 180 -29.87 15.95 -1.98
N ILE A 181 -31.06 15.35 -1.86
CA ILE A 181 -32.23 15.66 -2.71
C ILE A 181 -32.72 17.10 -2.51
N GLU A 182 -32.72 17.61 -1.28
CA GLU A 182 -33.07 19.01 -0.96
C GLU A 182 -32.13 20.00 -1.65
N LEU A 183 -30.84 19.67 -1.75
CA LEU A 183 -29.82 20.47 -2.43
C LEU A 183 -29.81 20.32 -3.97
N CYS A 184 -30.58 19.38 -4.52
CA CYS A 184 -30.64 19.11 -5.96
C CYS A 184 -31.81 19.82 -6.65
N SER A 185 -31.57 20.32 -7.86
CA SER A 185 -32.62 20.79 -8.77
C SER A 185 -33.53 19.63 -9.20
N ALA A 186 -34.76 19.94 -9.63
CA ALA A 186 -35.74 18.91 -10.01
C ALA A 186 -35.19 17.90 -11.04
N HIS A 187 -34.42 18.36 -12.02
CA HIS A 187 -33.81 17.51 -13.04
C HIS A 187 -32.65 16.64 -12.51
N GLN A 188 -31.95 17.07 -11.45
CA GLN A 188 -30.88 16.28 -10.82
C GLN A 188 -31.42 15.18 -9.91
N ARG A 189 -32.63 15.33 -9.35
CA ARG A 189 -33.21 14.37 -8.39
C ARG A 189 -33.40 12.98 -8.98
N SER A 190 -33.76 12.85 -10.25
CA SER A 190 -33.87 11.55 -10.94
C SER A 190 -32.52 10.82 -10.98
N PHE A 191 -31.44 11.51 -11.35
CA PHE A 191 -30.08 10.94 -11.34
C PHE A 191 -29.64 10.52 -9.93
N VAL A 192 -30.04 11.26 -8.90
CA VAL A 192 -29.70 10.92 -7.48
C VAL A 192 -30.48 9.69 -6.99
N VAL A 193 -31.73 9.50 -7.43
CA VAL A 193 -32.51 8.25 -7.20
C VAL A 193 -31.81 7.05 -7.86
N GLU A 194 -31.44 7.20 -9.13
CA GLU A 194 -30.80 6.12 -9.90
C GLU A 194 -29.41 5.78 -9.35
N LEU A 195 -28.61 6.81 -9.00
CA LEU A 195 -27.34 6.67 -8.30
C LEU A 195 -27.52 5.87 -7.01
N ARG A 196 -28.48 6.22 -6.14
CA ARG A 196 -28.75 5.46 -4.91
C ARG A 196 -29.03 3.98 -5.21
N SER A 197 -29.82 3.69 -6.24
CA SER A 197 -30.09 2.31 -6.68
C SER A 197 -28.82 1.55 -7.10
N TYR A 198 -27.91 2.17 -7.86
CA TYR A 198 -26.63 1.56 -8.21
C TYR A 198 -25.71 1.36 -7.01
N LEU A 199 -25.59 2.35 -6.12
CA LEU A 199 -24.75 2.22 -4.92
C LEU A 199 -25.30 1.11 -3.99
N SER A 200 -26.63 1.00 -3.82
CA SER A 200 -27.28 -0.12 -3.11
C SER A 200 -27.12 -1.47 -3.80
N LYS A 201 -26.88 -1.53 -5.11
CA LYS A 201 -26.49 -2.76 -5.81
C LYS A 201 -25.05 -3.14 -5.43
N TYR A 202 -24.09 -2.23 -5.58
CA TYR A 202 -22.69 -2.50 -5.27
C TYR A 202 -22.43 -2.80 -3.78
N GLN A 203 -23.19 -2.19 -2.87
CA GLN A 203 -23.14 -2.54 -1.44
C GLN A 203 -23.54 -4.01 -1.20
N ARG A 204 -24.56 -4.53 -1.90
CA ARG A 204 -24.97 -5.95 -1.82
C ARG A 204 -23.97 -6.89 -2.49
N GLU A 205 -23.22 -6.42 -3.48
CA GLU A 205 -22.11 -7.14 -4.11
C GLU A 205 -20.83 -7.13 -3.24
N GLY A 206 -20.84 -6.43 -2.10
CA GLY A 206 -19.71 -6.37 -1.16
C GLY A 206 -18.62 -5.38 -1.54
N CYS A 207 -18.88 -4.46 -2.48
CA CYS A 207 -17.91 -3.43 -2.86
C CYS A 207 -17.73 -2.40 -1.73
N ALA A 208 -16.51 -2.29 -1.18
CA ALA A 208 -16.20 -1.29 -0.15
C ALA A 208 -16.10 0.15 -0.69
N TYR A 209 -15.76 0.29 -1.97
CA TYR A 209 -15.58 1.58 -2.67
C TYR A 209 -16.21 1.54 -4.06
N VAL A 210 -16.61 2.72 -4.54
CA VAL A 210 -17.05 2.98 -5.93
C VAL A 210 -16.45 4.32 -6.37
N TRP A 211 -15.95 4.39 -7.60
CA TRP A 211 -15.52 5.66 -8.20
C TRP A 211 -16.72 6.38 -8.80
N LEU A 212 -16.90 7.66 -8.47
CA LEU A 212 -17.88 8.54 -9.10
C LEU A 212 -17.12 9.55 -9.96
N TYR A 213 -17.39 9.55 -11.27
CA TYR A 213 -16.75 10.43 -12.25
C TYR A 213 -17.80 11.39 -12.86
N SER A 214 -17.55 12.70 -12.76
CA SER A 214 -18.35 13.74 -13.39
C SER A 214 -17.93 13.95 -14.84
N ALA A 215 -18.83 13.64 -15.77
CA ALA A 215 -18.63 13.94 -17.19
C ALA A 215 -18.63 15.45 -17.49
N LYS A 216 -19.27 16.27 -16.64
CA LYS A 216 -19.39 17.73 -16.82
C LYS A 216 -18.17 18.54 -16.38
N GLY A 217 -17.25 17.96 -15.60
CA GLY A 217 -16.16 18.72 -14.98
C GLY A 217 -14.84 17.97 -14.84
N ASP A 218 -14.67 16.83 -15.52
CA ASP A 218 -13.49 15.95 -15.44
C ASP A 218 -13.01 15.73 -13.99
N TYR A 219 -13.98 15.41 -13.13
CA TYR A 219 -13.78 15.36 -11.69
C TYR A 219 -14.17 13.99 -11.14
N SER A 220 -13.26 13.32 -10.45
CA SER A 220 -13.48 12.01 -9.84
C SER A 220 -13.34 12.04 -8.32
N ILE A 221 -14.15 11.23 -7.66
CA ILE A 221 -14.04 10.95 -6.22
C ILE A 221 -14.19 9.45 -5.96
N THR A 222 -13.48 8.94 -4.97
CA THR A 222 -13.77 7.65 -4.34
C THR A 222 -14.88 7.81 -3.32
N TYR A 223 -16.00 7.15 -3.54
CA TYR A 223 -17.10 7.05 -2.59
C TYR A 223 -16.98 5.74 -1.80
N LYS A 224 -17.11 5.80 -0.47
CA LYS A 224 -17.06 4.64 0.42
C LYS A 224 -18.48 4.19 0.80
N MET A 225 -18.74 2.89 0.71
CA MET A 225 -20.05 2.27 1.02
C MET A 225 -20.32 2.10 2.52
#